data_AF-A0A1G9N292-F1
#
_entry.id   AF-A0A1G9N292-F1
#
_cell.length_a   1.000
_cell.length_b   1.000
_cell.length_c   1.000
_cell.angle_alpha   90.00
_cell.angle_beta   90.00
_cell.angle_gamma   90.00
#
_symmetry.space_group_name_H-M   'P 1'
#
loop_
_entity.id
_entity.type
_entity.pdbx_description
1 polymer ?
#
loop_
_entity_poly.entity_id
_entity_poly.type
_entity_poly.pdbx_seq_one_letter_code
_entity_poly.pdbx_strand_id
1 'polypeptide(L)'
;MAETIRTIEAVPEAWPELPANELILANAADTAAWAWQRIEAYCAHRWTPREVMWLVQGDGEWFPPIAPAVITKVESWEGGDWRPTVPEASPFGRLCLWGDAHRITATVGADNPPPPLVLKAATRLINYLCQQIDRNDPDLWATSMRWITSPPDEQITVRDGTATITRGDKTQESYTRPADYIAKALQYSGAADLLRPYRRAY
;
A
#
# COMPACT_ATOMS: atom_id res chain seq x y z
N MET A 1 22.72 19.21 -4.92
CA MET A 1 22.11 17.95 -4.45
C MET A 1 21.33 17.45 -5.62
N ALA A 2 21.62 16.24 -6.08
CA ALA A 2 20.97 15.71 -7.26
C ALA A 2 19.52 15.31 -6.92
N GLU A 3 18.60 15.56 -7.85
CA GLU A 3 17.17 15.37 -7.65
C GLU A 3 16.63 14.23 -8.50
N THR A 4 15.76 13.40 -7.92
CA THR A 4 15.07 12.34 -8.66
C THR A 4 13.92 12.94 -9.46
N ILE A 5 13.99 12.88 -10.79
CA ILE A 5 12.94 13.35 -11.69
C ILE A 5 11.89 12.27 -11.90
N ARG A 6 12.34 11.02 -12.04
CA ARG A 6 11.46 9.92 -12.38
C ARG A 6 11.86 8.66 -11.62
N THR A 7 10.84 7.99 -11.10
CA THR A 7 10.95 6.67 -10.50
C THR A 7 10.13 5.70 -11.32
N ILE A 8 10.72 4.57 -11.69
CA ILE A 8 10.05 3.47 -12.38
C ILE A 8 10.24 2.23 -11.51
N GLU A 9 9.15 1.74 -10.94
CA GLU A 9 9.14 0.53 -10.11
C GLU A 9 8.57 -0.64 -10.91
N ALA A 10 9.20 -1.81 -10.82
CA ALA A 10 8.63 -3.06 -11.29
C ALA A 10 7.48 -3.53 -10.38
N VAL A 11 6.60 -4.37 -10.92
CA VAL A 11 5.58 -5.06 -10.12
C VAL A 11 6.28 -6.17 -9.30
N PRO A 12 5.99 -6.31 -8.00
CA PRO A 12 6.58 -7.38 -7.21
C PRO A 12 5.97 -8.73 -7.58
N GLU A 13 6.77 -9.77 -7.40
CA GLU A 13 6.40 -11.16 -7.73
C GLU A 13 5.28 -11.69 -6.81
N ALA A 14 5.32 -11.32 -5.53
CA ALA A 14 4.27 -11.66 -4.56
C ALA A 14 4.25 -10.63 -3.42
N TRP A 15 3.08 -10.42 -2.81
CA TRP A 15 2.93 -9.64 -1.59
C TRP A 15 3.20 -10.47 -0.33
N PRO A 16 3.63 -9.87 0.80
CA PRO A 16 3.87 -10.61 2.02
C PRO A 16 2.59 -11.25 2.54
N GLU A 17 2.72 -12.50 3.00
CA GLU A 17 1.64 -13.21 3.66
C GLU A 17 1.36 -12.61 5.03
N LEU A 18 0.08 -12.62 5.40
CA LEU A 18 -0.38 -12.12 6.69
C LEU A 18 -0.51 -13.27 7.68
N PRO A 19 -0.32 -13.00 8.98
CA PRO A 19 -0.51 -14.02 10.00
C PRO A 19 -1.96 -14.52 9.99
N ALA A 20 -2.13 -15.84 9.80
CA ALA A 20 -3.40 -16.51 9.57
C ALA A 20 -4.43 -16.37 10.72
N ASN A 21 -4.00 -15.89 11.89
CA ASN A 21 -4.83 -15.76 13.09
C ASN A 21 -5.41 -14.35 13.30
N GLU A 22 -5.07 -13.35 12.46
CA GLU A 22 -5.60 -11.98 12.60
C GLU A 22 -6.56 -11.55 11.47
N LEU A 23 -6.72 -12.38 10.43
CA LEU A 23 -7.68 -12.17 9.36
C LEU A 23 -9.02 -12.83 9.73
N ILE A 24 -10.06 -12.02 9.93
CA ILE A 24 -11.32 -12.48 10.54
C ILE A 24 -12.43 -12.69 9.49
N LEU A 25 -12.24 -12.25 8.23
CA LEU A 25 -13.37 -12.02 7.31
C LEU A 25 -13.22 -12.71 5.95
N ALA A 26 -14.37 -13.04 5.36
CA ALA A 26 -14.47 -13.47 3.97
C ALA A 26 -13.86 -12.40 3.05
N ASN A 27 -13.28 -12.80 1.91
CA ASN A 27 -12.62 -11.91 0.94
C ASN A 27 -11.30 -11.25 1.40
N ALA A 28 -10.71 -11.70 2.52
CA ALA A 28 -9.43 -11.17 3.00
C ALA A 28 -8.28 -11.33 1.99
N ALA A 29 -8.25 -12.43 1.23
CA ALA A 29 -7.20 -12.69 0.24
C ALA A 29 -7.23 -11.68 -0.92
N ASP A 30 -8.41 -11.44 -1.52
CA ASP A 30 -8.57 -10.49 -2.62
C ASP A 30 -8.32 -9.04 -2.16
N THR A 31 -8.72 -8.73 -0.93
CA THR A 31 -8.56 -7.40 -0.33
C THR A 31 -7.11 -7.10 0.08
N ALA A 32 -6.32 -8.14 0.37
CA ALA A 32 -4.92 -7.99 0.80
C ALA A 32 -4.06 -7.31 -0.26
N ALA A 33 -4.22 -7.65 -1.54
CA ALA A 33 -3.45 -7.04 -2.62
C ALA A 33 -3.68 -5.52 -2.69
N TRP A 34 -4.94 -5.07 -2.57
CA TRP A 34 -5.28 -3.65 -2.58
C TRP A 34 -4.80 -2.92 -1.32
N ALA A 35 -4.77 -3.60 -0.17
CA ALA A 35 -4.23 -3.04 1.06
C ALA A 35 -2.72 -2.81 0.95
N TRP A 36 -1.98 -3.79 0.43
CA TRP A 36 -0.53 -3.69 0.25
C TRP A 36 -0.14 -2.57 -0.71
N GLN A 37 -0.81 -2.45 -1.86
CA GLN A 37 -0.58 -1.34 -2.80
C GLN A 37 -0.76 0.04 -2.14
N ARG A 38 -1.77 0.19 -1.27
CA ARG A 38 -2.00 1.46 -0.54
C ARG A 38 -0.94 1.72 0.52
N ILE A 39 -0.51 0.68 1.25
CA ILE A 39 0.53 0.79 2.27
C ILE A 39 1.84 1.20 1.62
N GLU A 40 2.20 0.61 0.49
CA GLU A 40 3.41 0.96 -0.25
C GLU A 40 3.32 2.33 -0.90
N ALA A 41 2.16 2.76 -1.38
CA ALA A 41 1.99 4.14 -1.84
C ALA A 41 2.14 5.16 -0.71
N TYR A 42 1.80 4.77 0.52
CA TYR A 42 1.94 5.64 1.71
C TYR A 42 3.35 5.65 2.30
N CYS A 43 4.13 4.58 2.09
CA CYS A 43 5.47 4.41 2.65
C CYS A 43 6.56 4.63 1.60
N ALA A 44 7.70 5.14 2.02
CA ALA A 44 8.92 5.15 1.20
C ALA A 44 9.75 3.87 1.42
N HIS A 45 9.11 2.82 1.94
CA HIS A 45 9.73 1.52 2.15
C HIS A 45 9.04 0.45 1.31
N ARG A 46 9.81 -0.54 0.82
CA ARG A 46 9.30 -1.77 0.21
C ARG A 46 9.69 -2.96 1.06
N TRP A 47 8.82 -3.95 1.10
CA TRP A 47 9.06 -5.19 1.85
C TRP A 47 9.32 -6.37 0.92
N THR A 48 8.78 -6.31 -0.30
CA THR A 48 9.01 -7.31 -1.33
C THR A 48 10.12 -6.83 -2.26
N PRO A 49 11.17 -7.64 -2.50
CA PRO A 49 12.22 -7.31 -3.45
C PRO A 49 11.64 -7.01 -4.84
N ARG A 50 12.01 -5.86 -5.40
CA ARG A 50 11.69 -5.47 -6.78
C ARG A 50 12.75 -4.58 -7.39
N GLU A 51 12.86 -4.61 -8.71
CA GLU A 51 13.73 -3.69 -9.42
C GLU A 51 13.10 -2.29 -9.48
N VAL A 52 13.91 -1.27 -9.21
CA VAL A 52 13.55 0.13 -9.34
C VAL A 52 14.64 0.85 -10.12
N MET A 53 14.20 1.72 -11.02
CA MET A 53 15.06 2.61 -11.78
C MET A 53 14.73 4.06 -11.47
N TRP A 54 15.75 4.86 -11.18
CA TRP A 54 15.63 6.30 -10.98
C TRP A 54 16.36 7.05 -12.09
N LEU A 55 15.68 8.07 -12.63
CA LEU A 55 16.32 9.12 -13.41
C LEU A 55 16.58 10.31 -12.49
N VAL A 56 17.84 10.69 -12.39
CA VAL A 56 18.34 11.70 -11.47
C VAL A 56 18.99 12.82 -12.29
N GLN A 57 18.76 14.06 -11.91
CA GLN A 57 19.37 15.23 -12.55
C GLN A 57 20.14 16.08 -11.54
N GLY A 58 21.27 16.61 -12.01
CA GLY A 58 22.10 17.57 -11.31
C GLY A 58 23.21 16.93 -10.47
N ASP A 59 24.05 17.82 -9.94
CA ASP A 59 25.26 17.47 -9.24
C ASP A 59 25.10 17.32 -7.72
N GLY A 60 25.99 16.53 -7.15
CA GLY A 60 26.24 16.39 -5.72
C GLY A 60 25.63 15.13 -5.14
N GLU A 61 25.36 15.16 -3.83
CA GLU A 61 24.82 14.00 -3.14
C GLU A 61 23.42 13.65 -3.63
N TRP A 62 23.16 12.35 -3.73
CA TRP A 62 21.87 11.79 -4.04
C TRP A 62 21.49 10.70 -3.03
N PHE A 63 20.19 10.63 -2.71
CA PHE A 63 19.62 9.64 -1.81
C PHE A 63 18.47 8.89 -2.50
N PRO A 64 18.45 7.54 -2.45
CA PRO A 64 17.36 6.77 -3.04
C PRO A 64 16.04 7.10 -2.33
N PRO A 65 15.00 7.56 -3.06
CA PRO A 65 13.75 7.97 -2.43
C PRO A 65 12.95 6.81 -1.82
N ILE A 66 13.36 5.56 -2.07
CA ILE A 66 12.71 4.36 -1.58
C ILE A 66 13.75 3.45 -0.93
N ALA A 67 13.46 2.92 0.25
CA ALA A 67 14.32 2.06 1.05
C ALA A 67 13.69 0.68 1.31
N PRO A 68 14.46 -0.31 1.77
CA PRO A 68 15.91 -0.38 1.61
C PRO A 68 16.25 -0.57 0.13
N ALA A 69 17.25 0.15 -0.37
CA ALA A 69 17.69 0.08 -1.77
C ALA A 69 19.14 -0.39 -1.86
N VAL A 70 19.38 -1.43 -2.65
CA VAL A 70 20.71 -1.92 -3.01
C VAL A 70 20.98 -1.54 -4.45
N ILE A 71 21.83 -0.53 -4.65
CA ILE A 71 22.20 -0.04 -5.97
C ILE A 71 23.02 -1.11 -6.71
N THR A 72 22.56 -1.49 -7.90
CA THR A 72 23.20 -2.50 -8.75
C THR A 72 23.95 -1.87 -9.92
N LYS A 73 23.44 -0.75 -10.44
CA LYS A 73 24.01 -0.09 -11.62
C LYS A 73 23.82 1.43 -11.56
N VAL A 74 24.84 2.16 -11.98
CA VAL A 74 24.79 3.62 -12.16
C VAL A 74 25.34 3.96 -13.54
N GLU A 75 24.61 4.79 -14.27
CA GLU A 75 24.95 5.26 -15.61
C GLU A 75 24.81 6.79 -15.67
N SER A 76 25.69 7.45 -16.41
CA SER A 76 25.61 8.88 -16.74
C SER A 76 25.23 9.06 -18.21
N TRP A 77 24.56 10.17 -18.53
CA TRP A 77 24.24 10.54 -19.90
C TRP A 77 25.39 11.34 -20.51
N GLU A 78 26.13 10.73 -21.45
CA GLU A 78 27.28 11.35 -22.10
C GLU A 78 27.25 11.14 -23.60
N GLY A 79 27.42 12.21 -24.37
CA GLY A 79 27.56 12.11 -25.83
C GLY A 79 26.35 11.49 -26.56
N GLY A 80 25.17 11.54 -25.94
CA GLY A 80 23.93 10.97 -26.50
C GLY A 80 23.66 9.52 -26.14
N ASP A 81 24.44 8.92 -25.24
CA ASP A 81 24.26 7.55 -24.76
C ASP A 81 24.40 7.43 -23.24
N TRP A 82 23.77 6.40 -22.67
CA TRP A 82 23.97 6.02 -21.27
C TRP A 82 25.25 5.23 -21.13
N ARG A 83 26.21 5.75 -20.36
CA ARG A 83 27.49 5.08 -20.09
C ARG A 83 27.60 4.66 -18.64
N PRO A 84 28.12 3.46 -18.34
CA PRO A 84 28.33 3.04 -16.95
C PRO A 84 29.32 3.97 -16.25
N THR A 85 29.02 4.34 -15.02
CA THR A 85 29.86 5.22 -14.21
C THR A 85 29.92 4.68 -12.79
N VAL A 86 31.09 4.77 -12.17
CA VAL A 86 31.28 4.41 -10.76
C VAL A 86 31.20 5.70 -9.95
N PRO A 87 30.08 5.99 -9.28
CA PRO A 87 29.98 7.16 -8.41
C PRO A 87 30.86 6.99 -7.18
N GLU A 88 31.34 8.11 -6.66
CA GLU A 88 32.08 8.12 -5.41
C GLU A 88 31.14 7.92 -4.21
N ALA A 89 31.64 7.24 -3.19
CA ALA A 89 30.92 7.12 -1.93
C ALA A 89 30.94 8.47 -1.20
N SER A 90 29.77 8.96 -0.80
CA SER A 90 29.65 10.10 0.10
C SER A 90 29.99 9.67 1.53
N PRO A 91 30.56 10.57 2.35
CA PRO A 91 30.82 10.33 3.77
C PRO A 91 29.57 9.98 4.59
N PHE A 92 28.36 10.20 4.06
CA PHE A 92 27.10 9.82 4.70
C PHE A 92 26.52 8.49 4.18
N GLY A 93 27.33 7.67 3.49
CA GLY A 93 26.89 6.39 2.92
C GLY A 93 26.02 6.54 1.67
N ARG A 94 26.17 7.66 0.97
CA ARG A 94 25.35 8.06 -0.20
C ARG A 94 26.14 7.98 -1.50
N LEU A 95 25.49 8.31 -2.61
CA LEU A 95 26.15 8.47 -3.90
C LEU A 95 26.44 9.95 -4.18
N CYS A 96 27.69 10.28 -4.49
CA CYS A 96 28.04 11.55 -5.11
C CYS A 96 27.95 11.42 -6.62
N LEU A 97 27.05 12.19 -7.23
CA LEU A 97 26.82 12.23 -8.66
C LEU A 97 27.48 13.47 -9.25
N TRP A 98 28.13 13.28 -10.39
CA TRP A 98 28.81 14.33 -11.15
C TRP A 98 28.33 14.25 -12.59
N GLY A 99 27.76 15.34 -13.09
CA GLY A 99 27.16 15.46 -14.40
C GLY A 99 25.68 15.83 -14.36
N ASP A 100 25.13 16.07 -15.54
CA ASP A 100 23.77 16.59 -15.66
C ASP A 100 22.70 15.52 -15.39
N ALA A 101 22.86 14.29 -15.90
CA ALA A 101 21.82 13.28 -15.81
C ALA A 101 22.38 11.88 -15.56
N HIS A 102 21.74 11.17 -14.63
CA HIS A 102 22.09 9.82 -14.21
C HIS A 102 20.89 8.88 -14.26
N ARG A 103 21.16 7.62 -14.59
CA ARG A 103 20.22 6.51 -14.49
C ARG A 103 20.75 5.51 -13.49
N ILE A 104 19.97 5.24 -12.45
CA ILE A 104 20.37 4.38 -11.34
C ILE A 104 19.39 3.21 -11.29
N THR A 105 19.91 2.00 -11.34
CA THR A 105 19.15 0.76 -11.14
C THR A 105 19.49 0.18 -9.77
N ALA A 106 18.47 -0.25 -9.05
CA ALA A 106 18.62 -0.88 -7.75
C ALA A 106 17.57 -1.96 -7.53
N THR A 107 17.88 -2.86 -6.62
CA THR A 107 16.89 -3.75 -6.01
C THR A 107 16.39 -3.11 -4.72
N VAL A 108 15.09 -2.92 -4.59
CA VAL A 108 14.45 -2.32 -3.42
C VAL A 108 13.60 -3.37 -2.71
N GLY A 109 13.66 -3.38 -1.38
CA GLY A 109 12.96 -4.34 -0.53
C GLY A 109 13.88 -5.48 -0.09
N ALA A 110 13.92 -5.72 1.22
CA ALA A 110 14.77 -6.74 1.83
C ALA A 110 14.11 -7.45 3.02
N ASP A 111 13.09 -6.83 3.63
CA ASP A 111 12.47 -7.33 4.87
C ASP A 111 11.35 -8.32 4.55
N ASN A 112 11.72 -9.60 4.44
CA ASN A 112 10.78 -10.72 4.42
C ASN A 112 11.06 -11.68 5.59
N PRO A 113 10.17 -11.79 6.60
CA PRO A 113 8.88 -11.11 6.71
C PRO A 113 9.01 -9.61 7.06
N PRO A 114 8.01 -8.78 6.71
CA PRO A 114 7.95 -7.38 7.12
C PRO A 114 8.00 -7.22 8.65
N PRO A 115 8.43 -6.05 9.15
CA PRO A 115 8.42 -5.77 10.59
C PRO A 115 7.02 -5.95 11.22
N PRO A 116 6.92 -6.39 12.49
CA PRO A 116 5.62 -6.66 13.13
C PRO A 116 4.65 -5.48 13.15
N LEU A 117 5.17 -4.25 13.21
CA LEU A 117 4.34 -3.03 13.13
C LEU A 117 3.65 -2.88 11.77
N VAL A 118 4.35 -3.23 10.69
CA VAL A 118 3.82 -3.16 9.32
C VAL A 118 2.77 -4.24 9.13
N LEU A 119 3.03 -5.47 9.59
CA LEU A 119 2.05 -6.55 9.55
C LEU A 119 0.77 -6.17 10.31
N LYS A 120 0.89 -5.61 11.51
CA LYS A 120 -0.26 -5.11 12.29
C LYS A 120 -1.02 -3.99 11.58
N ALA A 121 -0.32 -3.10 10.87
CA ALA A 121 -0.94 -2.05 10.07
C ALA A 121 -1.71 -2.65 8.87
N ALA A 122 -1.13 -3.64 8.19
CA ALA A 122 -1.76 -4.36 7.09
C ALA A 122 -3.01 -5.11 7.56
N THR A 123 -2.92 -5.87 8.66
CA THR A 123 -4.07 -6.51 9.30
C THR A 123 -5.20 -5.51 9.58
N ARG A 124 -4.89 -4.36 10.20
CA ARG A 124 -5.89 -3.33 10.52
C ARG A 124 -6.57 -2.78 9.27
N LEU A 125 -5.79 -2.49 8.23
CA LEU A 125 -6.33 -1.97 6.98
C LEU A 125 -7.21 -3.01 6.28
N ILE A 126 -6.78 -4.27 6.24
CA ILE A 126 -7.52 -5.35 5.58
C ILE A 126 -8.81 -5.64 6.31
N ASN A 127 -8.77 -5.79 7.64
CA ASN A 127 -9.99 -5.97 8.43
C ASN A 127 -10.95 -4.79 8.25
N TYR A 128 -10.44 -3.56 8.20
CA TYR A 128 -11.26 -2.39 7.90
C TYR A 128 -11.91 -2.47 6.51
N LEU A 129 -11.14 -2.81 5.48
CA LEU A 129 -11.62 -2.91 4.10
C LEU A 129 -12.61 -4.07 3.93
N CYS A 130 -12.35 -5.24 4.51
CA CYS A 130 -13.28 -6.37 4.49
C CYS A 130 -14.60 -6.03 5.21
N GLN A 131 -14.54 -5.38 6.39
CA GLN A 131 -15.76 -4.89 7.05
C GLN A 131 -16.53 -3.88 6.20
N GLN A 132 -15.86 -3.10 5.35
CA GLN A 132 -16.53 -2.22 4.40
C GLN A 132 -17.13 -3.00 3.23
N ILE A 133 -16.42 -3.99 2.68
CA ILE A 133 -16.92 -4.85 1.60
C ILE A 133 -18.16 -5.59 2.07
N ASP A 134 -18.11 -6.23 3.25
CA ASP A 134 -19.26 -6.94 3.83
C ASP A 134 -20.45 -6.02 4.06
N ARG A 135 -20.22 -4.76 4.41
CA ARG A 135 -21.30 -3.77 4.61
C ARG A 135 -21.90 -3.26 3.29
N ASN A 136 -21.08 -3.18 2.24
CA ASN A 136 -21.48 -2.65 0.94
C ASN A 136 -22.02 -3.73 -0.01
N ASP A 137 -21.72 -5.00 0.24
CA ASP A 137 -22.30 -6.14 -0.46
C ASP A 137 -23.59 -6.59 0.26
N PRO A 138 -24.76 -6.34 -0.33
CA PRO A 138 -26.01 -6.57 0.35
C PRO A 138 -26.39 -8.08 0.48
N ASP A 139 -25.69 -9.00 -0.19
CA ASP A 139 -25.92 -10.44 -0.04
C ASP A 139 -25.01 -11.06 1.03
N LEU A 140 -23.86 -10.44 1.31
CA LEU A 140 -22.89 -10.90 2.32
C LEU A 140 -23.18 -10.37 3.73
N TRP A 141 -23.69 -9.15 3.93
CA TRP A 141 -24.14 -8.71 5.27
C TRP A 141 -25.34 -9.53 5.78
N ALA A 142 -26.26 -9.93 4.89
CA ALA A 142 -27.40 -10.76 5.24
C ALA A 142 -26.94 -12.16 5.70
N THR A 143 -25.83 -12.66 5.14
CA THR A 143 -25.20 -13.93 5.50
C THR A 143 -24.42 -13.83 6.82
N SER A 144 -23.77 -12.71 7.09
CA SER A 144 -23.02 -12.46 8.34
C SER A 144 -23.90 -12.00 9.52
N MET A 145 -25.15 -11.56 9.31
CA MET A 145 -26.10 -11.32 10.41
C MET A 145 -26.95 -12.55 10.77
N ARG A 146 -26.80 -13.68 10.05
CA ARG A 146 -27.67 -14.87 10.18
C ARG A 146 -27.53 -15.64 11.51
N TRP A 147 -26.60 -15.26 12.38
CA TRP A 147 -26.36 -15.92 13.67
C TRP A 147 -26.89 -15.15 14.89
N ILE A 148 -27.49 -13.97 14.70
CA ILE A 148 -28.18 -13.24 15.77
C ILE A 148 -29.67 -13.23 15.42
N THR A 149 -30.35 -14.35 15.72
CA THR A 149 -31.81 -14.48 15.92
C THR A 149 -32.65 -13.40 15.22
N SER A 150 -32.86 -13.51 13.91
CA SER A 150 -33.90 -12.71 13.24
C SER A 150 -35.27 -13.19 13.72
N PRO A 151 -36.09 -12.34 14.36
CA PRO A 151 -37.50 -12.65 14.57
C PRO A 151 -38.21 -12.80 13.21
N PRO A 152 -39.32 -13.56 13.14
CA PRO A 152 -39.93 -14.01 11.89
C PRO A 152 -40.54 -12.89 11.00
N ASP A 153 -40.52 -11.63 11.43
CA ASP A 153 -41.16 -10.48 10.77
C ASP A 153 -40.19 -9.54 10.04
N GLU A 154 -38.89 -9.86 9.99
CA GLU A 154 -37.86 -9.02 9.40
C GLU A 154 -37.59 -9.40 7.92
N GLN A 155 -37.89 -8.48 6.99
CA GLN A 155 -37.58 -8.66 5.57
C GLN A 155 -36.41 -7.79 5.15
N ILE A 156 -35.42 -8.43 4.52
CA ILE A 156 -34.24 -7.79 3.96
C ILE A 156 -34.41 -7.72 2.44
N THR A 157 -34.38 -6.52 1.86
CA THR A 157 -34.41 -6.32 0.41
C THR A 157 -33.21 -5.50 -0.04
N VAL A 158 -32.57 -5.98 -1.10
CA VAL A 158 -31.36 -5.42 -1.70
C VAL A 158 -31.72 -4.84 -3.06
N ARG A 159 -31.42 -3.56 -3.28
CA ARG A 159 -31.52 -2.97 -4.63
C ARG A 159 -30.50 -1.83 -4.78
N ASP A 160 -29.83 -1.77 -5.92
CA ASP A 160 -28.91 -0.69 -6.31
C ASP A 160 -27.86 -0.35 -5.23
N GLY A 161 -27.18 -1.37 -4.69
CA GLY A 161 -26.12 -1.20 -3.67
C GLY A 161 -26.64 -0.71 -2.31
N THR A 162 -27.95 -0.71 -2.12
CA THR A 162 -28.60 -0.23 -0.90
C THR A 162 -29.34 -1.38 -0.23
N ALA A 163 -28.91 -1.71 0.98
CA ALA A 163 -29.59 -2.66 1.84
C ALA A 163 -30.71 -1.96 2.62
N THR A 164 -31.95 -2.40 2.45
CA THR A 164 -33.10 -1.94 3.23
C THR A 164 -33.62 -3.05 4.13
N ILE A 165 -33.64 -2.80 5.43
CA ILE A 165 -34.26 -3.67 6.44
C ILE A 165 -35.65 -3.12 6.74
N THR A 166 -36.67 -3.94 6.53
CA THR A 166 -38.05 -3.60 6.88
C THR A 166 -38.49 -4.46 8.06
N ARG A 167 -38.78 -3.82 9.19
CA ARG A 167 -39.41 -4.43 10.37
C ARG A 167 -40.72 -3.67 10.66
N GLY A 168 -41.84 -4.21 10.21
CA GLY A 168 -43.14 -3.53 10.31
C GLY A 168 -43.13 -2.12 9.66
N ASP A 169 -43.85 -1.17 10.26
CA ASP A 169 -44.08 0.19 9.73
C ASP A 169 -42.94 1.19 10.02
N LYS A 170 -41.71 0.71 10.22
CA LYS A 170 -40.53 1.54 10.49
C LYS A 170 -39.47 1.32 9.43
N THR A 171 -39.24 2.35 8.62
CA THR A 171 -38.14 2.44 7.67
C THR A 171 -36.83 2.66 8.43
N GLN A 172 -35.83 1.80 8.24
CA GLN A 172 -34.45 2.12 8.66
C GLN A 172 -33.68 2.74 7.49
N GLU A 173 -32.99 3.84 7.80
CA GLU A 173 -32.19 4.61 6.84
C GLU A 173 -30.92 3.84 6.47
N SER A 174 -30.74 3.59 5.17
CA SER A 174 -29.52 3.08 4.60
C SER A 174 -28.50 4.22 4.47
N TYR A 175 -27.31 4.03 5.04
CA TYR A 175 -26.24 5.01 5.00
C TYR A 175 -25.14 4.58 4.03
N THR A 176 -25.22 5.08 2.79
CA THR A 176 -24.15 4.93 1.80
C THR A 176 -23.05 5.95 2.10
N ARG A 177 -21.86 5.49 2.48
CA ARG A 177 -20.71 6.38 2.74
C ARG A 177 -20.15 6.91 1.41
N PRO A 178 -19.80 8.21 1.32
CA PRO A 178 -19.24 8.79 0.10
C PRO A 178 -17.87 8.16 -0.24
N ALA A 179 -17.52 8.13 -1.52
CA ALA A 179 -16.29 7.49 -2.03
C ALA A 179 -14.99 7.95 -1.34
N ASP A 180 -14.97 9.17 -0.81
CA ASP A 180 -13.87 9.75 -0.02
C ASP A 180 -13.51 8.92 1.23
N TYR A 181 -14.45 8.10 1.73
CA TYR A 181 -14.21 7.24 2.88
C TYR A 181 -13.18 6.15 2.59
N ILE A 182 -13.12 5.63 1.36
CA ILE A 182 -12.11 4.65 0.92
C ILE A 182 -10.75 5.35 0.75
N ALA A 183 -10.74 6.60 0.27
CA ALA A 183 -9.51 7.39 0.15
C ALA A 183 -8.85 7.64 1.52
N LYS A 184 -9.63 7.70 2.60
CA LYS A 184 -9.16 7.85 3.99
C LYS A 184 -9.09 6.54 4.78
N ALA A 185 -9.28 5.38 4.15
CA ALA A 185 -9.29 4.07 4.83
C ALA A 185 -8.01 3.80 5.65
N LEU A 186 -6.86 4.30 5.17
CA LEU A 186 -5.57 4.14 5.85
C LEU A 186 -5.51 4.93 7.17
N GLN A 187 -6.20 6.06 7.24
CA GLN A 187 -6.32 6.89 8.45
C GLN A 187 -7.38 6.32 9.39
N TYR A 188 -8.55 5.94 8.86
CA TYR A 188 -9.66 5.42 9.67
C TYR A 188 -9.41 4.03 10.26
N SER A 189 -8.56 3.21 9.63
CA SER A 189 -8.11 1.94 10.21
C SER A 189 -7.07 2.09 11.32
N GLY A 190 -6.51 3.29 11.53
CA GLY A 190 -5.38 3.50 12.44
C GLY A 190 -4.08 2.84 11.97
N ALA A 191 -4.01 2.39 10.71
CA ALA A 191 -2.79 1.86 10.10
C ALA A 191 -1.76 2.97 9.83
N ALA A 192 -2.22 4.18 9.49
CA ALA A 192 -1.36 5.33 9.17
C ALA A 192 -0.38 5.72 10.29
N ASP A 193 -0.79 5.54 11.56
CA ASP A 193 0.03 5.87 12.73
C ASP A 193 1.17 4.87 12.90
N LEU A 194 0.90 3.58 12.72
CA LEU A 194 1.89 2.50 12.76
C LEU A 194 2.93 2.62 11.62
N LEU A 195 2.51 3.14 10.47
CA LEU A 195 3.35 3.31 9.29
C LEU A 195 4.15 4.61 9.27
N ARG A 196 3.95 5.49 10.27
CA ARG A 196 4.64 6.79 10.34
C ARG A 196 6.17 6.69 10.26
N PRO A 197 6.85 5.72 10.90
CA PRO A 197 8.30 5.57 10.79
C PRO A 197 8.78 5.26 9.37
N TYR A 198 7.96 4.60 8.55
CA TYR A 198 8.32 4.09 7.22
C TYR A 198 7.96 5.06 6.08
N ARG A 199 7.40 6.24 6.38
CA ARG A 199 7.01 7.25 5.39
C ARG A 199 8.18 7.87 4.63
N ARG A 200 9.39 7.76 5.16
CA ARG A 200 10.62 8.31 4.57
C ARG A 200 11.65 7.21 4.53
N ALA A 201 12.29 7.04 3.37
CA ALA A 201 13.57 6.38 3.28
C ALA A 201 14.56 7.34 3.95
N TYR A 202 15.29 6.91 4.96
CA TYR A 202 16.34 7.71 5.60
C TYR A 202 17.68 7.02 5.38
#